data_AF-A0A6G7X7P9-F1
#
_entry.id   AF-A0A6G7X7P9-F1
#
_cell.length_a   1.000
_cell.length_b   1.000
_cell.length_c   1.000
_cell.angle_alpha   90.00
_cell.angle_beta   90.00
_cell.angle_gamma   90.00
#
_symmetry.space_group_name_H-M   'P 1'
#
loop_
_entity.id
_entity.type
_entity.pdbx_description
1 polymer ?
#
loop_
_entity_poly.entity_id
_entity_poly.type
_entity_poly.pdbx_seq_one_letter_code
_entity_poly.pdbx_strand_id
1 'polypeptide(L)'
;MRKCIFFFIIISSFTTLFAQVGVNIASPTGVLHIDPGKNSPTTVTDDVVISTAGNIGLGTLAPAAKVHIAAPVGNVAFRMTDGSQTADRILMSDANGNASWGVIKGSGGYAFRVTAAKTFPNASGALMPLEGSSTQINIVSAGNYLITIRWWGATSAIGGSGAVSAYFYLRKNGTNVDAIEYYVPATANTPFTFTTVLMAANCLPGNYLQVYVTPSVGGQAWTINGSGMINPSIAVFRM
;
A
#
# COMPACT_ATOMS: atom_id res chain seq x y z
N MET A 1 55.13 30.47 50.60
CA MET A 1 54.60 30.89 49.27
C MET A 1 54.71 29.79 48.20
N ARG A 2 55.89 29.16 47.94
CA ARG A 2 56.02 28.08 46.94
C ARG A 2 55.08 26.86 47.12
N LYS A 3 54.79 26.44 48.36
CA LYS A 3 53.87 25.30 48.63
C LYS A 3 52.40 25.62 48.32
N CYS A 4 51.97 26.87 48.49
CA CYS A 4 50.61 27.31 48.19
C CYS A 4 50.37 27.43 46.68
N ILE A 5 51.39 27.81 45.90
CA ILE A 5 51.33 27.88 44.44
C ILE A 5 51.16 26.48 43.84
N PHE A 6 51.88 25.48 44.34
CA PHE A 6 51.72 24.09 43.89
C PHE A 6 50.31 23.53 44.17
N PHE A 7 49.74 23.86 45.33
CA PHE A 7 48.38 23.43 45.69
C PHE A 7 47.31 24.09 44.80
N PHE A 8 47.50 25.36 44.43
CA PHE A 8 46.60 26.08 43.53
C PHE A 8 46.66 25.56 42.09
N ILE A 9 47.85 25.18 41.61
CA ILE A 9 48.03 24.55 40.28
C ILE A 9 47.34 23.17 40.23
N ILE A 10 47.44 22.37 41.30
CA ILE A 10 46.77 21.05 41.38
C ILE A 10 45.25 21.19 41.35
N ILE A 11 44.69 22.21 42.03
CA ILE A 11 43.23 22.48 42.04
C ILE A 11 42.76 23.14 40.73
N SER A 12 43.59 23.91 40.03
CA SER A 12 43.23 24.45 38.71
C SER A 12 43.44 23.46 37.56
N SER A 13 43.99 22.27 37.84
CA SER A 13 44.24 21.20 36.86
C SER A 13 43.07 20.22 36.70
N PHE A 14 41.95 20.41 37.40
CA PHE A 14 40.76 19.58 37.19
C PHE A 14 40.14 19.93 35.83
N THR A 15 40.52 19.17 34.82
CA THR A 15 39.79 19.10 33.55
C THR A 15 38.36 18.67 33.84
N THR A 16 37.39 19.23 33.11
CA THR A 16 36.00 18.82 33.20
C THR A 16 35.89 17.35 32.80
N LEU A 17 35.79 16.46 33.78
CA LEU A 17 35.49 15.06 33.55
C LEU A 17 34.01 14.98 33.16
N PHE A 18 33.72 14.64 31.90
CA PHE A 18 32.38 14.27 31.52
C PHE A 18 32.00 13.00 32.29
N ALA A 19 30.95 13.08 33.11
CA ALA A 19 30.42 11.95 33.85
C ALA A 19 29.67 11.01 32.89
N GLN A 20 30.43 10.21 32.15
CA GLN A 20 29.91 9.10 31.36
C GLN A 20 29.71 7.87 32.25
N VAL A 21 28.60 7.18 32.05
CA VAL A 21 28.27 5.96 32.80
C VAL A 21 28.57 4.76 31.92
N GLY A 22 29.47 3.90 32.39
CA GLY A 22 29.77 2.61 31.79
C GLY A 22 29.25 1.46 32.63
N VAL A 23 28.66 0.46 31.99
CA VAL A 23 28.39 -0.84 32.62
C VAL A 23 29.13 -1.91 31.83
N ASN A 24 30.01 -2.65 32.52
CA ASN A 24 30.89 -3.67 31.93
C ASN A 24 31.83 -3.16 30.81
N ILE A 25 32.08 -1.85 30.75
CA ILE A 25 32.97 -1.23 29.77
C ILE A 25 33.95 -0.26 30.43
N ALA A 26 35.22 -0.31 30.03
CA ALA A 26 36.28 0.55 30.58
C ALA A 26 36.27 1.96 29.97
N SER A 27 35.88 2.08 28.70
CA SER A 27 35.89 3.33 27.94
C SER A 27 34.53 3.56 27.26
N PRO A 28 33.53 4.08 27.99
CA PRO A 28 32.24 4.48 27.40
C PRO A 28 32.43 5.46 26.24
N THR A 29 31.59 5.36 25.21
CA THR A 29 31.64 6.22 24.01
C THR A 29 30.43 7.17 23.91
N GLY A 30 29.50 7.08 24.87
CA GLY A 30 28.31 7.92 25.00
C GLY A 30 28.09 8.33 26.46
N VAL A 31 26.95 8.98 26.72
CA VAL A 31 26.54 9.39 28.08
C VAL A 31 26.29 8.15 28.95
N LEU A 32 25.67 7.13 28.37
CA LEU A 32 25.52 5.80 28.94
C LEU A 32 25.97 4.76 27.91
N HIS A 33 26.84 3.84 28.30
CA HIS A 33 27.28 2.72 27.47
C HIS A 33 27.24 1.42 28.28
N ILE A 34 26.48 0.43 27.82
CA ILE A 34 26.36 -0.90 28.40
C ILE A 34 26.92 -1.91 27.39
N ASP A 35 27.95 -2.65 27.81
CA ASP A 35 28.59 -3.72 27.04
C ASP A 35 28.50 -5.03 27.84
N PRO A 36 27.42 -5.82 27.68
CA PRO A 36 27.26 -7.05 28.44
C PRO A 36 28.34 -8.09 28.11
N GLY A 37 28.87 -8.10 26.89
CA GLY A 37 29.88 -9.05 26.44
C GLY A 37 31.31 -8.72 26.88
N LYS A 38 31.55 -7.50 27.39
CA LYS A 38 32.86 -6.95 27.72
C LYS A 38 33.86 -7.12 26.55
N ASN A 39 33.36 -6.93 25.34
CA ASN A 39 34.06 -7.25 24.09
C ASN A 39 34.23 -6.01 23.20
N SER A 40 33.77 -4.85 23.64
CA SER A 40 33.90 -3.58 22.96
C SER A 40 35.34 -3.02 23.08
N PRO A 41 35.91 -2.36 22.05
CA PRO A 41 35.28 -1.92 20.81
C PRO A 41 35.33 -2.96 19.67
N THR A 42 35.76 -4.20 19.95
CA THR A 42 35.97 -5.20 18.87
C THR A 42 34.65 -5.75 18.34
N THR A 43 33.68 -5.95 19.23
CA THR A 43 32.31 -6.32 18.91
C THR A 43 31.41 -5.30 19.59
N VAL A 44 30.39 -4.82 18.88
CA VAL A 44 29.47 -3.80 19.39
C VAL A 44 28.01 -4.18 19.17
N THR A 45 27.75 -5.37 18.63
CA THR A 45 26.41 -5.83 18.22
C THR A 45 25.49 -6.10 19.40
N ASP A 46 26.06 -6.31 20.59
CA ASP A 46 25.39 -6.50 21.87
C ASP A 46 25.37 -5.23 22.74
N ASP A 47 26.00 -4.15 22.29
CA ASP A 47 26.10 -2.90 23.04
C ASP A 47 24.80 -2.09 22.98
N VAL A 48 24.54 -1.38 24.08
CA VAL A 48 23.52 -0.31 24.17
C VAL A 48 24.19 1.00 24.52
N VAL A 49 23.98 2.02 23.70
CA VAL A 49 24.56 3.35 23.92
C VAL A 49 23.48 4.44 23.88
N ILE A 50 23.61 5.43 24.76
CA ILE A 50 22.93 6.73 24.62
C ILE A 50 23.99 7.75 24.25
N SER A 51 23.88 8.32 23.04
CA SER A 51 24.83 9.32 22.54
C SER A 51 24.69 10.65 23.27
N THR A 52 25.68 11.52 23.11
CA THR A 52 25.62 12.91 23.61
C THR A 52 24.52 13.75 22.97
N ALA A 53 23.99 13.33 21.81
CA ALA A 53 22.82 13.93 21.17
C ALA A 53 21.48 13.36 21.66
N GLY A 54 21.51 12.43 22.63
CA GLY A 54 20.33 11.77 23.19
C GLY A 54 19.70 10.74 22.25
N ASN A 55 20.46 10.18 21.31
CA ASN A 55 20.01 9.08 20.46
C ASN A 55 20.39 7.74 21.09
N ILE A 56 19.53 6.74 20.98
CA ILE A 56 19.77 5.38 21.48
C ILE A 56 20.29 4.51 20.33
N GLY A 57 21.46 3.91 20.52
CA GLY A 57 22.01 2.87 19.66
C GLY A 57 21.87 1.50 20.32
N LEU A 58 21.34 0.53 19.57
CA LEU A 58 21.34 -0.89 19.91
C LEU A 58 22.17 -1.60 18.84
N GLY A 59 23.32 -2.15 19.21
CA GLY A 59 24.24 -2.78 18.27
C GLY A 59 25.10 -1.81 17.43
N THR A 60 25.11 -0.51 17.78
CA THR A 60 25.87 0.54 17.07
C THR A 60 26.28 1.66 18.00
N LEU A 61 27.51 2.15 17.86
CA LEU A 61 28.05 3.27 18.64
C LEU A 61 27.76 4.65 18.01
N ALA A 62 27.29 4.68 16.77
CA ALA A 62 27.01 5.92 16.02
C ALA A 62 25.54 5.98 15.57
N PRO A 63 24.58 6.15 16.49
CA PRO A 63 23.16 6.20 16.14
C PRO A 63 22.80 7.44 15.31
N ALA A 64 22.26 7.21 14.09
CA ALA A 64 21.85 8.24 13.14
C ALA A 64 20.36 8.64 13.24
N ALA A 65 19.60 7.98 14.12
CA ALA A 65 18.20 8.25 14.41
C ALA A 65 17.97 8.23 15.92
N LYS A 66 16.81 8.71 16.39
CA LYS A 66 16.47 8.74 17.83
C LYS A 66 16.58 7.35 18.49
N VAL A 67 16.21 6.32 17.75
CA VAL A 67 16.51 4.92 18.04
C VAL A 67 17.10 4.31 16.78
N HIS A 68 18.33 3.80 16.84
CA HIS A 68 19.00 3.10 15.75
C HIS A 68 19.34 1.68 16.20
N ILE A 69 18.71 0.69 15.57
CA ILE A 69 18.97 -0.73 15.83
C ILE A 69 19.79 -1.30 14.67
N ALA A 70 21.01 -1.74 14.96
CA ALA A 70 21.90 -2.39 14.01
C ALA A 70 22.08 -3.85 14.45
N ALA A 71 21.58 -4.77 13.64
CA ALA A 71 21.76 -6.21 13.85
C ALA A 71 22.56 -6.82 12.68
N PRO A 72 23.34 -7.89 12.93
CA PRO A 72 23.96 -8.67 11.86
C PRO A 72 22.93 -9.16 10.85
N VAL A 73 23.37 -9.36 9.60
CA VAL A 73 22.53 -9.92 8.54
C VAL A 73 21.99 -11.29 8.97
N GLY A 74 20.67 -11.49 8.81
CA GLY A 74 19.98 -12.72 9.20
C GLY A 74 19.43 -12.70 10.63
N ASN A 75 19.79 -11.71 11.45
CA ASN A 75 19.24 -11.56 12.80
C ASN A 75 18.01 -10.65 12.80
N VAL A 76 17.10 -10.88 13.74
CA VAL A 76 15.94 -10.00 13.95
C VAL A 76 16.40 -8.73 14.67
N ALA A 77 16.40 -7.60 13.98
CA ALA A 77 16.72 -6.30 14.57
C ALA A 77 15.61 -5.80 15.49
N PHE A 78 14.34 -5.89 15.06
CA PHE A 78 13.20 -5.37 15.80
C PHE A 78 12.10 -6.42 15.94
N ARG A 79 11.58 -6.60 17.15
CA ARG A 79 10.42 -7.43 17.44
C ARG A 79 9.46 -6.68 18.36
N MET A 80 8.22 -6.52 17.90
CA MET A 80 7.12 -5.97 18.70
C MET A 80 6.09 -7.08 18.96
N THR A 81 5.68 -7.26 20.21
CA THR A 81 4.64 -8.23 20.60
C THR A 81 3.55 -7.46 21.33
N ASP A 82 2.49 -7.16 20.61
CA ASP A 82 1.33 -6.37 21.07
C ASP A 82 0.05 -7.22 21.17
N GLY A 83 0.16 -8.53 20.94
CA GLY A 83 -0.97 -9.47 20.90
C GLY A 83 -1.65 -9.57 19.54
N SER A 84 -1.29 -8.71 18.59
CA SER A 84 -1.84 -8.67 17.24
C SER A 84 -0.86 -9.17 16.17
N GLN A 85 0.36 -9.56 16.53
CA GLN A 85 1.30 -10.18 15.59
C GLN A 85 0.77 -11.52 15.02
N THR A 86 0.92 -11.74 13.72
CA THR A 86 0.60 -13.01 13.00
C THR A 86 1.43 -13.03 11.71
N ALA A 87 1.56 -14.20 11.06
CA ALA A 87 2.11 -14.27 9.70
C ALA A 87 1.41 -13.26 8.75
N ASP A 88 2.18 -12.70 7.82
CA ASP A 88 1.74 -11.77 6.77
C ASP A 88 1.12 -10.43 7.21
N ARG A 89 1.28 -10.06 8.48
CA ARG A 89 0.89 -8.72 8.97
C ARG A 89 2.00 -7.70 8.72
N ILE A 90 1.59 -6.44 8.57
CA ILE A 90 2.49 -5.29 8.50
C ILE A 90 2.42 -4.46 9.76
N LEU A 91 3.49 -3.72 10.03
CA LEU A 91 3.50 -2.69 11.07
C LEU A 91 2.75 -1.46 10.56
N MET A 92 1.67 -1.08 11.24
CA MET A 92 0.82 0.06 10.91
C MET A 92 0.96 1.16 11.96
N SER A 93 0.56 2.38 11.61
CA SER A 93 0.48 3.52 12.53
C SER A 93 -0.96 4.03 12.64
N ASP A 94 -1.38 4.45 13.83
CA ASP A 94 -2.65 5.16 14.05
C ASP A 94 -2.50 6.69 13.95
N ALA A 95 -3.59 7.44 14.19
CA ALA A 95 -3.59 8.91 14.12
C ALA A 95 -2.68 9.58 15.17
N ASN A 96 -2.29 8.86 16.23
CA ASN A 96 -1.41 9.34 17.28
C ASN A 96 0.04 8.84 17.11
N GLY A 97 0.33 8.10 16.03
CA GLY A 97 1.65 7.54 15.78
C GLY A 97 1.92 6.20 16.46
N ASN A 98 0.94 5.57 17.12
CA ASN A 98 1.15 4.29 17.79
C ASN A 98 1.32 3.17 16.76
N ALA A 99 2.32 2.32 16.97
CA ALA A 99 2.57 1.17 16.11
C ALA A 99 1.74 -0.04 16.56
N SER A 100 1.14 -0.77 15.60
CA SER A 100 0.47 -2.05 15.85
C SER A 100 0.59 -2.99 14.65
N TRP A 101 0.47 -4.30 14.87
CA TRP A 101 0.38 -5.25 13.75
C TRP A 101 -1.03 -5.32 13.17
N GLY A 102 -1.13 -5.23 11.86
CA GLY A 102 -2.41 -5.52 11.22
C GLY A 102 -2.33 -5.86 9.76
N VAL A 103 -3.52 -6.08 9.20
CA VAL A 103 -3.69 -6.35 7.79
C VAL A 103 -3.60 -5.06 7.02
N ILE A 104 -2.96 -5.08 5.85
CA ILE A 104 -2.96 -3.89 5.00
C ILE A 104 -4.40 -3.59 4.61
N LYS A 105 -4.92 -2.42 4.98
CA LYS A 105 -6.20 -1.94 4.46
C LYS A 105 -5.99 -1.57 2.98
N GLY A 106 -6.18 -2.54 2.08
CA GLY A 106 -6.21 -2.29 0.63
C GLY A 106 -4.90 -2.49 -0.16
N SER A 107 -3.91 -3.26 0.33
CA SER A 107 -2.72 -3.53 -0.51
C SER A 107 -3.00 -4.57 -1.56
N GLY A 108 -2.97 -4.13 -2.80
CA GLY A 108 -3.15 -4.94 -3.99
C GLY A 108 -4.53 -4.68 -4.55
N GLY A 109 -4.60 -3.70 -5.46
CA GLY A 109 -5.71 -3.74 -6.39
C GLY A 109 -5.70 -5.10 -7.09
N TYR A 110 -6.84 -5.75 -7.19
CA TYR A 110 -6.96 -7.05 -7.83
C TYR A 110 -7.63 -6.88 -9.19
N ALA A 111 -7.33 -7.78 -10.13
CA ALA A 111 -7.85 -7.70 -11.47
C ALA A 111 -8.73 -8.91 -11.80
N PHE A 112 -9.81 -8.66 -12.53
CA PHE A 112 -10.62 -9.69 -13.17
C PHE A 112 -10.39 -9.67 -14.67
N ARG A 113 -10.20 -10.86 -15.24
CA ARG A 113 -10.31 -11.05 -16.68
C ARG A 113 -11.78 -11.27 -17.05
N VAL A 114 -12.18 -10.78 -18.20
CA VAL A 114 -13.46 -11.16 -18.80
C VAL A 114 -13.21 -12.24 -19.83
N THR A 115 -13.63 -13.46 -19.52
CA THR A 115 -13.37 -14.66 -20.36
C THR A 115 -14.64 -15.26 -20.95
N ALA A 116 -15.81 -14.73 -20.61
CA ALA A 116 -17.08 -15.15 -21.23
C ALA A 116 -17.47 -14.17 -22.33
N ALA A 117 -17.88 -14.70 -23.49
CA ALA A 117 -18.46 -13.89 -24.54
C ALA A 117 -19.78 -13.29 -24.06
N LYS A 118 -20.06 -12.04 -24.45
CA LYS A 118 -21.28 -11.35 -24.03
C LYS A 118 -21.75 -10.36 -25.10
N THR A 119 -23.05 -10.36 -25.33
CA THR A 119 -23.75 -9.30 -26.06
C THR A 119 -24.43 -8.37 -25.06
N PHE A 120 -24.21 -7.07 -25.23
CA PHE A 120 -24.84 -5.98 -24.50
C PHE A 120 -25.89 -5.35 -25.43
N PRO A 121 -27.19 -5.57 -25.20
CA PRO A 121 -28.24 -5.05 -26.07
C PRO A 121 -28.32 -3.52 -26.01
N ASN A 122 -28.58 -2.88 -27.14
CA ASN A 122 -28.87 -1.45 -27.18
C ASN A 122 -30.12 -1.12 -26.34
N ALA A 123 -30.13 0.04 -25.68
CA ALA A 123 -31.26 0.60 -24.90
C ALA A 123 -31.74 -0.21 -23.68
N SER A 124 -31.29 -1.46 -23.51
CA SER A 124 -31.57 -2.29 -22.34
C SER A 124 -30.31 -2.52 -21.51
N GLY A 125 -29.18 -2.84 -22.15
CA GLY A 125 -27.91 -3.12 -21.49
C GLY A 125 -27.82 -4.51 -20.86
N ALA A 126 -26.64 -4.85 -20.32
CA ALA A 126 -26.43 -6.08 -19.59
C ALA A 126 -25.28 -5.97 -18.59
N LEU A 127 -25.27 -6.87 -17.59
CA LEU A 127 -24.15 -7.02 -16.67
C LEU A 127 -22.95 -7.63 -17.39
N MET A 128 -21.79 -7.03 -17.14
CA MET A 128 -20.51 -7.51 -17.64
C MET A 128 -20.09 -8.76 -16.87
N PRO A 129 -19.78 -9.88 -17.56
CA PRO A 129 -19.29 -11.07 -16.90
C PRO A 129 -17.84 -10.87 -16.44
N LEU A 130 -17.48 -11.57 -15.39
CA LEU A 130 -16.14 -11.73 -14.85
C LEU A 130 -15.65 -13.16 -15.13
N GLU A 131 -14.44 -13.48 -14.71
CA GLU A 131 -13.90 -14.83 -14.76
C GLU A 131 -14.85 -15.82 -14.06
N GLY A 132 -15.12 -16.97 -14.70
CA GLY A 132 -16.11 -17.94 -14.21
C GLY A 132 -17.58 -17.52 -14.38
N SER A 133 -17.86 -16.49 -15.19
CA SER A 133 -19.21 -16.00 -15.51
C SER A 133 -19.98 -15.33 -14.35
N SER A 134 -19.32 -15.06 -13.23
CA SER A 134 -19.87 -14.18 -12.19
C SER A 134 -20.07 -12.76 -12.72
N THR A 135 -20.93 -11.96 -12.10
CA THR A 135 -21.07 -10.51 -12.40
C THR A 135 -20.79 -9.63 -11.18
N GLN A 136 -20.41 -10.24 -10.07
CA GLN A 136 -20.26 -9.58 -8.78
C GLN A 136 -18.80 -9.52 -8.36
N ILE A 137 -18.36 -8.31 -8.05
CA ILE A 137 -17.09 -8.01 -7.38
C ILE A 137 -17.42 -7.89 -5.89
N ASN A 138 -17.12 -8.94 -5.12
CA ASN A 138 -17.48 -9.00 -3.71
C ASN A 138 -16.56 -8.11 -2.85
N ILE A 139 -17.15 -7.28 -2.01
CA ILE A 139 -16.44 -6.38 -1.10
C ILE A 139 -16.25 -7.08 0.24
N VAL A 140 -14.99 -7.33 0.60
CA VAL A 140 -14.60 -8.00 1.86
C VAL A 140 -14.15 -7.02 2.94
N SER A 141 -14.08 -5.73 2.63
CA SER A 141 -13.60 -4.71 3.58
C SER A 141 -14.28 -3.36 3.34
N ALA A 142 -14.51 -2.62 4.40
CA ALA A 142 -15.11 -1.29 4.28
C ALA A 142 -14.16 -0.30 3.58
N GLY A 143 -14.68 0.54 2.69
CA GLY A 143 -13.87 1.58 2.05
C GLY A 143 -14.49 2.13 0.78
N ASN A 144 -13.75 3.02 0.13
CA ASN A 144 -14.09 3.50 -1.21
C ASN A 144 -13.32 2.66 -2.24
N TYR A 145 -13.90 2.44 -3.40
CA TYR A 145 -13.34 1.57 -4.43
C TYR A 145 -13.31 2.28 -5.77
N LEU A 146 -12.16 2.27 -6.44
CA LEU A 146 -12.02 2.62 -7.85
C LEU A 146 -12.07 1.36 -8.69
N ILE A 147 -12.85 1.41 -9.77
CA ILE A 147 -13.02 0.33 -10.73
C ILE A 147 -12.52 0.85 -12.08
N THR A 148 -11.33 0.40 -12.46
CA THR A 148 -10.76 0.67 -13.77
C THR A 148 -11.25 -0.39 -14.74
N ILE A 149 -11.89 0.02 -15.82
CA ILE A 149 -12.37 -0.85 -16.90
C ILE A 149 -11.51 -0.53 -18.12
N ARG A 150 -10.68 -1.48 -18.52
CA ARG A 150 -10.06 -1.48 -19.84
C ARG A 150 -10.98 -2.23 -20.78
N TRP A 151 -11.62 -1.51 -21.69
CA TRP A 151 -12.58 -2.07 -22.63
C TRP A 151 -11.90 -2.62 -23.87
N TRP A 152 -12.42 -3.76 -24.34
CA TRP A 152 -12.16 -4.29 -25.66
C TRP A 152 -13.45 -4.93 -26.18
N GLY A 153 -14.06 -4.37 -27.21
CA GLY A 153 -15.32 -4.89 -27.75
C GLY A 153 -15.56 -4.43 -29.18
N ALA A 154 -16.60 -4.96 -29.81
CA ALA A 154 -16.97 -4.65 -31.18
C ALA A 154 -18.47 -4.43 -31.31
N THR A 155 -18.91 -4.02 -32.49
CA THR A 155 -20.32 -3.98 -32.88
C THR A 155 -20.46 -4.38 -34.34
N SER A 156 -21.58 -5.00 -34.72
CA SER A 156 -21.77 -5.58 -36.06
C SER A 156 -22.19 -4.56 -37.13
N ALA A 157 -22.67 -3.40 -36.72
CA ALA A 157 -23.01 -2.29 -37.61
C ALA A 157 -22.78 -0.95 -36.90
N ILE A 158 -22.69 0.14 -37.67
CA ILE A 158 -22.47 1.50 -37.17
C ILE A 158 -23.56 2.39 -37.75
N GLY A 159 -24.05 3.35 -36.94
CA GLY A 159 -24.98 4.38 -37.43
C GLY A 159 -24.31 5.36 -38.40
N GLY A 160 -25.10 6.23 -39.04
CA GLY A 160 -24.59 7.18 -40.05
C GLY A 160 -23.55 8.20 -39.53
N SER A 161 -23.39 8.35 -38.21
CA SER A 161 -22.40 9.22 -37.57
C SER A 161 -20.97 8.68 -37.60
N GLY A 162 -20.76 7.39 -37.90
CA GLY A 162 -19.44 6.73 -37.80
C GLY A 162 -18.92 6.55 -36.36
N ALA A 163 -19.75 6.84 -35.36
CA ALA A 163 -19.43 6.71 -33.95
C ALA A 163 -20.52 5.96 -33.20
N VAL A 164 -20.12 5.24 -32.16
CA VAL A 164 -21.00 4.51 -31.24
C VAL A 164 -20.73 4.94 -29.81
N SER A 165 -21.71 4.78 -28.92
CA SER A 165 -21.50 5.02 -27.49
C SER A 165 -22.09 3.92 -26.61
N ALA A 166 -21.58 3.83 -25.39
CA ALA A 166 -22.21 3.07 -24.33
C ALA A 166 -22.03 3.74 -22.97
N TYR A 167 -23.08 3.65 -22.14
CA TYR A 167 -22.99 3.94 -20.73
C TYR A 167 -22.38 2.77 -19.99
N PHE A 168 -21.43 3.07 -19.12
CA PHE A 168 -20.88 2.17 -18.11
C PHE A 168 -21.37 2.64 -16.75
N TYR A 169 -22.23 1.86 -16.14
CA TYR A 169 -22.71 2.09 -14.78
C TYR A 169 -21.95 1.19 -13.82
N LEU A 170 -21.44 1.78 -12.74
CA LEU A 170 -21.02 1.03 -11.58
C LEU A 170 -22.23 0.87 -10.68
N ARG A 171 -22.59 -0.37 -10.36
CA ARG A 171 -23.67 -0.71 -9.44
C ARG A 171 -23.11 -1.18 -8.11
N LYS A 172 -23.66 -0.69 -7.01
CA LYS A 172 -23.47 -1.23 -5.66
C LYS A 172 -24.77 -1.90 -5.22
N ASN A 173 -24.70 -3.19 -4.90
CA ASN A 173 -25.87 -3.99 -4.51
C ASN A 173 -27.05 -3.86 -5.51
N GLY A 174 -26.75 -3.88 -6.81
CA GLY A 174 -27.74 -3.75 -7.89
C GLY A 174 -28.19 -2.32 -8.22
N THR A 175 -27.83 -1.33 -7.41
CA THR A 175 -28.21 0.09 -7.64
C THR A 175 -27.05 0.86 -8.28
N ASN A 176 -27.32 1.66 -9.32
CA ASN A 176 -26.30 2.52 -9.94
C ASN A 176 -25.77 3.54 -8.91
N VAL A 177 -24.44 3.64 -8.77
CA VAL A 177 -23.76 4.59 -7.88
C VAL A 177 -22.83 5.53 -8.62
N ASP A 178 -22.42 5.19 -9.84
CA ASP A 178 -21.60 6.02 -10.70
C ASP A 178 -21.84 5.63 -12.16
N ALA A 179 -21.62 6.55 -13.10
CA ALA A 179 -21.86 6.33 -14.52
C ALA A 179 -21.01 7.25 -15.41
N ILE A 180 -20.65 6.73 -16.57
CA ILE A 180 -20.01 7.50 -17.64
C ILE A 180 -20.42 6.97 -19.01
N GLU A 181 -20.65 7.86 -19.97
CA GLU A 181 -20.86 7.49 -21.37
C GLU A 181 -19.56 7.71 -22.16
N TYR A 182 -19.15 6.70 -22.92
CA TYR A 182 -18.01 6.80 -23.83
C TYR A 182 -18.48 6.79 -25.27
N TYR A 183 -18.08 7.83 -26.00
CA TYR A 183 -18.24 7.92 -27.46
C TYR A 183 -16.94 7.49 -28.12
N VAL A 184 -17.03 6.59 -29.10
CA VAL A 184 -15.87 6.10 -29.83
C VAL A 184 -16.16 6.03 -31.33
N PRO A 185 -15.26 6.51 -32.19
CA PRO A 185 -15.27 6.17 -33.60
C PRO A 185 -15.12 4.66 -33.75
N ALA A 186 -15.93 4.04 -34.60
CA ALA A 186 -15.89 2.59 -34.77
C ALA A 186 -16.19 2.17 -36.22
N THR A 187 -15.64 1.02 -36.58
CA THR A 187 -15.90 0.34 -37.85
C THR A 187 -16.63 -0.96 -37.54
N ALA A 188 -17.65 -1.29 -38.33
CA ALA A 188 -18.41 -2.53 -38.15
C ALA A 188 -17.47 -3.75 -38.11
N ASN A 189 -17.73 -4.66 -37.17
CA ASN A 189 -16.97 -5.89 -36.92
C ASN A 189 -15.48 -5.68 -36.57
N THR A 190 -15.07 -4.45 -36.28
CA THR A 190 -13.71 -4.13 -35.85
C THR A 190 -13.71 -3.79 -34.36
N PRO A 191 -12.82 -4.40 -33.56
CA PRO A 191 -12.76 -4.06 -32.15
C PRO A 191 -12.26 -2.64 -31.89
N PHE A 192 -12.82 -1.99 -30.88
CA PHE A 192 -12.40 -0.69 -30.36
C PHE A 192 -12.06 -0.80 -28.87
N THR A 193 -11.22 0.11 -28.39
CA THR A 193 -10.65 0.06 -27.05
C THR A 193 -10.60 1.43 -26.40
N PHE A 194 -10.75 1.45 -25.08
CA PHE A 194 -10.54 2.63 -24.23
C PHE A 194 -10.38 2.15 -22.78
N THR A 195 -10.02 3.08 -21.89
CA THR A 195 -9.97 2.85 -20.45
C THR A 195 -10.84 3.89 -19.75
N THR A 196 -11.60 3.45 -18.77
CA THR A 196 -12.39 4.31 -17.89
C THR A 196 -12.21 3.93 -16.43
N VAL A 197 -12.55 4.84 -15.53
CA VAL A 197 -12.53 4.65 -14.08
C VAL A 197 -13.87 5.10 -13.51
N LEU A 198 -14.45 4.29 -12.62
CA LEU A 198 -15.66 4.59 -11.86
C LEU A 198 -15.39 4.41 -10.37
N MET A 199 -16.14 5.11 -9.50
CA MET A 199 -15.95 5.05 -8.05
C MET A 199 -17.22 4.55 -7.33
N ALA A 200 -17.05 3.65 -6.36
CA ALA A 200 -18.07 3.34 -5.37
C ALA A 200 -17.60 3.79 -3.99
N ALA A 201 -18.31 4.75 -3.39
CA ALA A 201 -18.04 5.22 -2.04
C ALA A 201 -18.80 4.41 -0.98
N ASN A 202 -18.26 4.39 0.24
CA ASN A 202 -18.88 3.82 1.44
C ASN A 202 -19.35 2.37 1.21
N CYS A 203 -18.49 1.53 0.66
CA CYS A 203 -18.73 0.11 0.57
C CYS A 203 -18.46 -0.53 1.94
N LEU A 204 -19.27 -1.51 2.31
CA LEU A 204 -19.13 -2.30 3.53
C LEU A 204 -18.84 -3.77 3.19
N PRO A 205 -18.23 -4.56 4.10
CA PRO A 205 -18.12 -6.00 3.92
C PRO A 205 -19.48 -6.62 3.62
N GLY A 206 -19.55 -7.50 2.62
CA GLY A 206 -20.78 -8.12 2.14
C GLY A 206 -21.54 -7.32 1.07
N ASN A 207 -21.13 -6.08 0.77
CA ASN A 207 -21.56 -5.42 -0.46
C ASN A 207 -20.95 -6.13 -1.68
N TYR A 208 -21.57 -5.94 -2.84
CA TYR A 208 -20.99 -6.30 -4.12
C TYR A 208 -21.09 -5.15 -5.11
N LEU A 209 -20.10 -5.07 -5.99
CA LEU A 209 -20.08 -4.15 -7.12
C LEU A 209 -20.31 -4.90 -8.42
N GLN A 210 -20.90 -4.23 -9.41
CA GLN A 210 -21.11 -4.79 -10.75
C GLN A 210 -20.92 -3.70 -11.81
N VAL A 211 -20.47 -4.09 -13.00
CA VAL A 211 -20.43 -3.21 -14.16
C VAL A 211 -21.62 -3.53 -15.06
N TYR A 212 -22.46 -2.54 -15.32
CA TYR A 212 -23.61 -2.64 -16.22
C TYR A 212 -23.39 -1.77 -17.44
N VAL A 213 -23.41 -2.36 -18.63
CA VAL A 213 -23.08 -1.68 -19.88
C VAL A 213 -24.33 -1.55 -20.74
N THR A 214 -24.62 -0.34 -21.20
CA THR A 214 -25.78 -0.05 -22.05
C THR A 214 -25.34 0.73 -23.29
N PRO A 215 -25.17 0.06 -24.44
CA PRO A 215 -24.99 0.75 -25.72
C PRO A 215 -26.15 1.71 -25.99
N SER A 216 -25.81 2.89 -26.49
CA SER A 216 -26.72 4.03 -26.67
C SER A 216 -26.67 4.51 -28.13
N VAL A 217 -25.72 5.38 -28.47
CA VAL A 217 -25.60 5.97 -29.81
C VAL A 217 -25.04 4.96 -30.81
N GLY A 218 -25.50 5.06 -32.06
CA GLY A 218 -25.24 4.12 -33.14
C GLY A 218 -26.40 3.16 -33.36
N GLY A 219 -27.10 2.76 -32.29
CA GLY A 219 -28.29 1.90 -32.36
C GLY A 219 -28.01 0.40 -32.35
N GLN A 220 -26.76 -0.03 -32.20
CA GLN A 220 -26.38 -1.44 -32.23
C GLN A 220 -25.91 -1.97 -30.87
N ALA A 221 -26.02 -3.29 -30.71
CA ALA A 221 -25.47 -4.00 -29.57
C ALA A 221 -23.93 -3.99 -29.61
N TRP A 222 -23.31 -3.99 -28.43
CA TRP A 222 -21.88 -4.18 -28.29
C TRP A 222 -21.59 -5.62 -27.90
N THR A 223 -20.50 -6.18 -28.38
CA THR A 223 -20.10 -7.55 -28.10
C THR A 223 -18.66 -7.63 -27.60
N ILE A 224 -18.40 -8.64 -26.78
CA ILE A 224 -17.07 -9.07 -26.36
C ILE A 224 -16.94 -10.57 -26.64
N ASN A 225 -15.78 -11.02 -27.12
CA ASN A 225 -15.66 -12.34 -27.76
C ASN A 225 -15.19 -13.47 -26.85
N GLY A 226 -14.91 -13.23 -25.56
CA GLY A 226 -14.69 -14.28 -24.54
C GLY A 226 -13.37 -15.05 -24.67
N SER A 227 -12.80 -15.24 -25.86
CA SER A 227 -11.53 -15.97 -26.05
C SER A 227 -10.38 -15.06 -26.54
N GLY A 228 -9.21 -15.17 -25.90
CA GLY A 228 -7.95 -14.54 -26.34
C GLY A 228 -7.47 -13.31 -25.56
N MET A 229 -6.37 -12.69 -26.03
CA MET A 229 -5.72 -11.47 -25.47
C MET A 229 -6.54 -10.18 -25.64
N ILE A 230 -7.76 -10.30 -26.17
CA ILE A 230 -8.57 -9.24 -26.78
C ILE A 230 -9.96 -9.28 -26.11
N ASN A 231 -9.97 -9.07 -24.79
CA ASN A 231 -11.19 -8.96 -23.98
C ASN A 231 -11.02 -7.86 -22.95
N PRO A 232 -12.12 -7.33 -22.41
CA PRO A 232 -12.03 -6.36 -21.34
C PRO A 232 -11.33 -6.94 -20.10
N SER A 233 -10.74 -6.05 -19.31
CA SER A 233 -10.22 -6.37 -17.98
C SER A 233 -10.65 -5.31 -17.00
N ILE A 234 -10.91 -5.73 -15.76
CA ILE A 234 -11.28 -4.83 -14.66
C ILE A 234 -10.19 -4.88 -13.62
N ALA A 235 -9.73 -3.73 -13.15
CA ALA A 235 -8.86 -3.62 -11.97
C ALA A 235 -9.61 -2.86 -10.86
N VAL A 236 -9.51 -3.36 -9.63
CA VAL A 236 -10.25 -2.86 -8.48
C VAL A 236 -9.26 -2.39 -7.45
N PHE A 237 -9.30 -1.11 -7.11
CA PHE A 237 -8.42 -0.51 -6.10
C PHE A 237 -9.27 -0.05 -4.93
N ARG A 238 -8.89 -0.47 -3.72
CA ARG A 238 -9.45 0.10 -2.50
C ARG A 238 -8.66 1.36 -2.14
N MET A 239 -9.36 2.44 -1.85
CA MET A 239 -8.82 3.70 -1.34
C MET A 239 -8.96 3.77 0.18
#